data_AF-A0A168PPR4-F1
#
_entry.id   AF-A0A168PPR4-F1
#
_cell.length_a   1.000
_cell.length_b   1.000
_cell.length_c   1.000
_cell.angle_alpha   90.00
_cell.angle_beta   90.00
_cell.angle_gamma   90.00
#
_symmetry.space_group_name_H-M   'P 1'
#
loop_
_entity.id
_entity.type
_entity.pdbx_description
1 polymer ?
#
loop_
_entity_poly.entity_id
_entity_poly.type
_entity_poly.pdbx_seq_one_letter_code
_entity_poly.pdbx_strand_id
1 'polypeptide(L)'
;MQVHPVKFQYAAVNNPYLHRLIRYCAHIISKFNAEPIAVTICINTIPANVSTQLRDIEEHPFIKQFASDNWAQRHYFMSKETIFGSLAGPLPLPPLVALVYVMTEQRASLISLEHRDDPTVKRLYQVARYANNRGQYRRILEVANKDEGLQRVIAYANDGVVYNES
;
A
#
# COMPACT_ATOMS: atom_id res chain seq x y z
N MET A 1 -20.80 11.79 0.10
CA MET A 1 -19.70 10.82 0.34
C MET A 1 -18.45 11.63 0.56
N GLN A 2 -17.86 11.62 1.76
CA GLN A 2 -16.68 12.43 2.07
C GLN A 2 -15.44 11.69 1.55
N VAL A 3 -14.66 12.33 0.67
CA VAL A 3 -13.45 11.76 0.07
C VAL A 3 -12.28 12.03 1.00
N HIS A 4 -11.66 10.98 1.54
CA HIS A 4 -10.47 11.11 2.38
C HIS A 4 -9.21 10.93 1.51
N PRO A 5 -8.23 11.85 1.57
CA PRO A 5 -7.00 11.69 0.81
C PRO A 5 -6.21 10.48 1.33
N VAL A 6 -5.82 9.56 0.45
CA VAL A 6 -5.04 8.36 0.82
C VAL A 6 -3.60 8.49 0.34
N LYS A 7 -2.62 8.34 1.24
CA LYS A 7 -1.20 8.31 0.88
C LYS A 7 -0.61 6.92 1.09
N PHE A 8 -0.12 6.33 0.00
CA PHE A 8 0.70 5.12 0.03
C PHE A 8 2.18 5.50 0.09
N GLN A 9 2.93 4.91 1.02
CA GLN A 9 4.39 4.99 1.02
C GLN A 9 4.97 3.58 1.25
N TYR A 10 6.01 3.25 0.49
CA TYR A 10 6.66 1.94 0.46
C TYR A 10 8.16 2.14 0.65
N ALA A 11 8.74 1.55 1.71
CA ALA A 11 10.18 1.60 1.97
C ALA A 11 10.57 0.64 3.11
N ALA A 12 11.88 0.55 3.36
CA ALA A 12 12.36 0.15 4.68
C ALA A 12 11.82 1.14 5.73
N VAL A 13 11.01 0.64 6.64
CA VAL A 13 10.39 1.47 7.67
C VAL A 13 11.45 1.81 8.71
N ASN A 14 11.68 3.10 8.93
CA ASN A 14 12.58 3.63 9.95
C ASN A 14 12.06 5.01 10.40
N ASN A 15 12.69 5.61 11.42
CA ASN A 15 12.26 6.92 11.92
C ASN A 15 12.26 8.00 10.82
N PRO A 16 13.31 8.14 9.97
CA PRO A 16 13.28 9.07 8.83
C PRO A 16 12.11 8.86 7.86
N TYR A 17 11.72 7.61 7.61
CA TYR A 17 10.53 7.29 6.81
C TYR A 17 9.25 7.79 7.49
N LEU A 18 9.06 7.50 8.79
CA LEU A 18 7.87 7.92 9.53
C LEU A 18 7.77 9.45 9.60
N HIS A 19 8.88 10.16 9.86
CA HIS A 19 8.90 11.62 9.83
C HIS A 19 8.51 12.20 8.47
N ARG A 20 8.95 11.57 7.37
CA ARG A 20 8.54 11.98 6.02
C ARG A 20 7.05 11.76 5.81
N LEU A 21 6.53 10.60 6.19
CA LEU A 21 5.09 10.29 6.09
C LEU A 21 4.24 11.31 6.86
N ILE A 22 4.59 11.60 8.10
CA ILE A 22 3.91 12.60 8.94
C ILE A 22 3.93 13.98 8.27
N ARG A 23 5.09 14.42 7.74
CA ARG A 23 5.19 15.69 7.01
C ARG A 23 4.30 15.73 5.77
N TYR A 24 4.22 14.64 5.02
CA TYR A 24 3.31 14.54 3.87
C TYR A 24 1.85 14.65 4.31
N CYS A 25 1.46 13.95 5.37
CA CYS A 25 0.11 14.03 5.87
C CYS A 25 -0.24 15.43 6.39
N ALA A 26 0.68 16.08 7.10
CA ALA A 26 0.54 17.48 7.52
C ALA A 26 0.38 18.44 6.32
N HIS A 27 1.12 18.21 5.23
CA HIS A 27 0.96 18.99 4.00
C HIS A 27 -0.41 18.76 3.33
N ILE A 28 -0.94 17.54 3.37
CA ILE A 28 -2.30 17.24 2.88
C ILE A 28 -3.34 17.97 3.74
N ILE A 29 -3.21 17.92 5.06
CA ILE A 29 -4.11 18.62 5.99
C ILE A 29 -4.08 20.12 5.71
N SER A 30 -2.91 20.74 5.57
CA SER A 30 -2.82 22.17 5.32
C SER A 30 -3.38 22.59 3.95
N LYS A 31 -3.25 21.73 2.93
CA LYS A 31 -3.72 22.01 1.57
C LYS A 31 -5.21 21.76 1.37
N PHE A 32 -5.74 20.69 1.97
CA PHE A 32 -7.10 20.20 1.71
C PHE A 32 -8.04 20.31 2.91
N ASN A 33 -7.54 20.73 4.07
CA ASN A 33 -8.28 20.81 5.32
C ASN A 33 -8.98 19.47 5.68
N ALA A 34 -8.30 18.36 5.39
CA ALA A 34 -8.80 17.00 5.61
C ALA A 34 -7.68 16.09 6.10
N GLU A 35 -7.96 15.29 7.13
CA GLU A 35 -7.04 14.27 7.62
C GLU A 35 -6.94 13.09 6.63
N PRO A 36 -5.73 12.70 6.22
CA PRO A 36 -5.55 11.60 5.29
C PRO A 36 -5.62 10.24 5.98
N ILE A 37 -5.82 9.20 5.17
CA ILE A 37 -5.52 7.82 5.56
C ILE A 37 -4.10 7.50 5.07
N ALA A 38 -3.21 7.18 5.99
CA ALA A 38 -1.86 6.76 5.70
C ALA A 38 -1.79 5.25 5.52
N VAL A 39 -1.08 4.78 4.49
CA VAL A 39 -0.83 3.36 4.24
C VAL A 39 0.66 3.11 4.07
N THR A 40 1.23 2.30 4.95
CA THR A 40 2.61 1.81 4.86
C THR A 40 2.61 0.37 4.35
N ILE A 41 3.36 0.13 3.27
CA ILE A 41 3.74 -1.23 2.84
C ILE A 41 5.23 -1.42 3.16
N CYS A 42 5.51 -2.23 4.18
CA CYS A 42 6.88 -2.56 4.58
C CYS A 42 7.39 -3.72 3.73
N ILE A 43 8.42 -3.44 2.92
CA ILE A 43 9.02 -4.42 2.00
C ILE A 43 10.13 -5.26 2.64
N ASN A 44 10.67 -4.79 3.77
CA ASN A 44 11.72 -5.46 4.53
C ASN A 44 11.15 -5.93 5.87
N THR A 45 11.99 -6.54 6.70
CA THR A 45 11.64 -6.91 8.07
C THR A 45 11.15 -5.70 8.87
N ILE A 46 10.03 -5.88 9.58
CA ILE A 46 9.48 -4.87 10.47
C ILE A 46 10.47 -4.63 11.63
N PRO A 47 10.93 -3.38 11.86
CA PRO A 47 11.75 -3.07 13.03
C PRO A 47 11.01 -3.36 14.34
N ALA A 48 11.71 -3.87 15.36
CA ALA A 48 11.10 -4.22 16.65
C ALA A 48 10.34 -3.05 17.29
N ASN A 49 10.88 -1.83 17.22
CA ASN A 49 10.25 -0.63 17.76
C ASN A 49 8.95 -0.25 17.03
N VAL A 50 8.79 -0.67 15.78
CA VAL A 50 7.55 -0.48 15.00
C VAL A 50 6.59 -1.61 15.31
N SER A 51 7.09 -2.85 15.35
CA SER A 51 6.27 -4.04 15.59
C SER A 51 5.48 -3.98 16.89
N THR A 52 6.05 -3.42 17.97
CA THR A 52 5.38 -3.31 19.28
C THR A 52 4.23 -2.30 19.29
N GLN A 53 4.15 -1.42 18.30
CA GLN A 53 3.11 -0.39 18.19
C GLN A 53 1.97 -0.81 17.24
N LEU A 54 2.14 -1.93 16.52
CA LEU A 54 1.13 -2.45 15.62
C LEU A 54 0.00 -3.11 16.42
N ARG A 55 -1.23 -2.79 16.03
CA ARG A 55 -2.44 -3.38 16.61
C ARG A 55 -3.20 -4.14 15.53
N ASP A 56 -3.86 -5.20 15.95
CA ASP A 56 -4.65 -6.04 15.05
C ASP A 56 -5.98 -5.37 14.72
N ILE A 57 -6.49 -5.64 13.53
CA ILE A 57 -7.82 -5.26 13.06
C ILE A 57 -8.55 -6.56 12.75
N GLU A 58 -9.62 -6.85 13.50
CA GLU A 58 -10.33 -8.14 13.42
C GLU A 58 -10.93 -8.38 12.04
N GLU A 59 -11.48 -7.34 11.41
CA GLU A 59 -12.14 -7.45 10.11
C GLU A 59 -11.16 -7.70 8.96
N HIS A 60 -9.89 -7.33 9.14
CA HIS A 60 -8.86 -7.35 8.11
C HIS A 60 -7.53 -7.87 8.68
N PRO A 61 -7.38 -9.20 8.85
CA PRO A 61 -6.22 -9.79 9.55
C PRO A 61 -4.87 -9.52 8.86
N PHE A 62 -4.89 -9.18 7.57
CA PHE A 62 -3.71 -8.82 6.78
C PHE A 62 -3.28 -7.35 6.95
N ILE A 63 -4.07 -6.53 7.62
CA ILE A 63 -3.81 -5.11 7.92
C ILE A 63 -3.59 -4.95 9.43
N LYS A 64 -2.56 -4.19 9.80
CA LYS A 64 -2.34 -3.73 11.16
C LYS A 64 -2.61 -2.22 11.25
N GLN A 65 -3.11 -1.77 12.39
CA GLN A 65 -3.21 -0.36 12.72
C GLN A 65 -1.91 0.10 13.38
N PHE A 66 -1.39 1.25 12.97
CA PHE A 66 -0.28 1.95 13.62
C PHE A 66 -0.77 3.28 14.22
N ALA A 67 0.02 3.87 15.11
CA ALA A 67 -0.30 5.13 15.76
C ALA A 67 -0.39 6.26 14.72
N SER A 68 -1.48 7.04 14.74
CA SER A 68 -1.75 8.11 13.78
C SER A 68 -2.20 9.43 14.41
N ASP A 69 -2.06 9.55 15.74
CA ASP A 69 -2.64 10.64 16.52
C ASP A 69 -2.17 12.02 16.01
N ASN A 70 -3.13 12.88 15.69
CA ASN A 70 -2.93 14.28 15.26
C ASN A 70 -2.26 14.48 13.89
N TRP A 71 -2.05 13.44 13.08
CA TRP A 71 -1.47 13.59 11.75
C TRP A 71 -2.14 12.78 10.64
N ALA A 72 -2.99 11.79 10.98
CA ALA A 72 -3.80 11.07 10.01
C ALA A 72 -5.04 10.48 10.68
N GLN A 73 -6.11 10.30 9.91
CA GLN A 73 -7.35 9.68 10.39
C GLN A 73 -7.09 8.23 10.81
N ARG A 74 -6.32 7.50 9.99
CA ARG A 74 -5.86 6.13 10.26
C ARG A 74 -4.49 5.92 9.63
N HIS A 75 -3.67 5.08 10.26
CA HIS A 75 -2.43 4.59 9.67
C HIS A 75 -2.47 3.06 9.57
N TYR A 76 -2.66 2.58 8.35
CA TYR A 76 -2.63 1.15 8.03
C TYR A 76 -1.22 0.70 7.69
N PHE A 77 -0.86 -0.48 8.18
CA PHE A 77 0.44 -1.07 8.01
C PHE A 77 0.28 -2.50 7.49
N MET A 78 1.02 -2.82 6.43
CA MET A 78 1.06 -4.15 5.84
C MET A 78 2.51 -4.52 5.52
N SER A 79 2.83 -5.81 5.61
CA SER A 79 4.13 -6.36 5.25
C SER A 79 3.97 -7.82 4.81
N LYS A 80 5.08 -8.46 4.41
CA LYS A 80 5.08 -9.89 4.12
C LYS A 80 4.60 -10.73 5.31
N GLU A 81 4.99 -10.35 6.52
CA GLU A 81 4.59 -11.02 7.77
C GLU A 81 3.08 -10.87 8.05
N THR A 82 2.50 -9.69 7.81
CA THR A 82 1.07 -9.47 8.10
C THR A 82 0.17 -10.23 7.13
N ILE A 83 0.58 -10.35 5.85
CA ILE A 83 -0.22 -11.02 4.84
C ILE A 83 -0.02 -12.55 4.81
N PHE A 84 0.98 -13.08 5.53
CA PHE A 84 1.40 -14.49 5.42
C PHE A 84 0.24 -15.47 5.59
N GLY A 85 -0.60 -15.28 6.62
CA GLY A 85 -1.77 -16.14 6.85
C GLY A 85 -2.81 -16.08 5.73
N SER A 86 -2.89 -14.96 5.00
CA SER A 86 -3.82 -14.80 3.86
C SER A 86 -3.31 -15.41 2.56
N LEU A 87 -2.01 -15.73 2.45
CA LEU A 87 -1.44 -16.37 1.27
C LEU A 87 -1.83 -17.85 1.15
N ALA A 88 -2.05 -18.52 2.27
CA ALA A 88 -2.53 -19.91 2.32
C ALA A 88 -4.04 -20.05 2.05
N GLY A 89 -4.74 -18.93 1.84
CA GLY A 89 -6.18 -18.90 1.60
C GLY A 89 -6.60 -19.30 0.17
N PRO A 90 -7.91 -19.27 -0.12
CA PRO A 90 -8.42 -19.53 -1.46
C PRO A 90 -8.01 -18.45 -2.46
N LEU A 91 -7.83 -18.84 -3.72
CA LEU A 91 -7.62 -17.92 -4.84
C LEU A 91 -8.97 -17.48 -5.43
N PRO A 92 -9.09 -16.25 -5.97
CA PRO A 92 -8.02 -15.26 -6.07
C PRO A 92 -7.71 -14.59 -4.71
N LEU A 93 -6.44 -14.22 -4.51
CA LEU A 93 -6.01 -13.48 -3.34
C LEU A 93 -6.75 -12.13 -3.25
N PRO A 94 -7.07 -11.67 -2.03
CA PRO A 94 -7.59 -10.32 -1.83
C PRO A 94 -6.67 -9.28 -2.50
N PRO A 95 -7.19 -8.27 -3.20
CA PRO A 95 -6.36 -7.36 -4.00
C PRO A 95 -5.22 -6.68 -3.23
N LEU A 96 -5.45 -6.27 -1.99
CA LEU A 96 -4.40 -5.69 -1.13
C LEU A 96 -3.34 -6.71 -0.73
N VAL A 97 -3.74 -7.96 -0.46
CA VAL A 97 -2.81 -9.06 -0.18
C VAL A 97 -1.93 -9.35 -1.40
N ALA A 98 -2.53 -9.45 -2.59
CA ALA A 98 -1.80 -9.63 -3.83
C ALA A 98 -0.84 -8.47 -4.14
N LEU A 99 -1.26 -7.22 -3.87
CA LEU A 99 -0.41 -6.04 -4.01
C LEU A 99 0.81 -6.09 -3.10
N VAL A 100 0.59 -6.32 -1.80
CA VAL A 100 1.68 -6.41 -0.81
C VAL A 100 2.60 -7.59 -1.13
N TYR A 101 2.05 -8.73 -1.56
CA TYR A 101 2.82 -9.90 -1.99
C TYR A 101 3.76 -9.57 -3.14
N VAL A 102 3.26 -8.98 -4.24
CA VAL A 102 4.08 -8.61 -5.39
C VAL A 102 5.15 -7.57 -5.01
N MET A 103 4.78 -6.58 -4.19
CA MET A 103 5.69 -5.51 -3.76
C MET A 103 6.80 -5.97 -2.80
N THR A 104 6.55 -7.02 -2.02
CA THR A 104 7.50 -7.60 -1.06
C THR A 104 8.38 -8.68 -1.68
N GLU A 105 7.86 -9.48 -2.62
CA GLU A 105 8.65 -10.53 -3.29
C GLU A 105 9.66 -9.97 -4.31
N GLN A 106 9.35 -8.83 -4.94
CA GLN A 106 10.25 -8.10 -5.86
C GLN A 106 10.95 -8.97 -6.93
N ARG A 107 10.29 -10.03 -7.39
CA ARG A 107 10.88 -10.97 -8.34
C ARG A 107 10.95 -10.40 -9.75
N ALA A 108 12.08 -10.59 -10.41
CA ALA A 108 12.30 -10.17 -11.81
C ALA A 108 11.51 -11.01 -12.84
N SER A 109 10.91 -12.13 -12.42
CA SER A 109 10.05 -12.96 -13.26
C SER A 109 8.78 -13.39 -12.54
N LEU A 110 7.66 -13.41 -13.26
CA LEU A 110 6.39 -13.97 -12.76
C LEU A 110 6.53 -15.46 -12.43
N ILE A 111 7.32 -16.21 -13.21
CA ILE A 111 7.46 -17.66 -13.06
C ILE A 111 8.07 -18.04 -11.70
N SER A 112 8.88 -17.13 -11.13
CA SER A 112 9.49 -17.30 -9.80
C SER A 112 8.59 -16.96 -8.62
N LEU A 113 7.36 -16.50 -8.86
CA LEU A 113 6.38 -16.28 -7.79
C LEU A 113 5.62 -17.59 -7.51
N GLU A 114 5.38 -17.86 -6.23
CA GLU A 114 4.59 -19.00 -5.76
C GLU A 114 3.13 -18.87 -6.23
N HIS A 115 2.52 -17.71 -6.03
CA HIS A 115 1.16 -17.41 -6.50
C HIS A 115 1.14 -16.89 -7.95
N ARG A 116 2.06 -17.36 -8.80
CA ARG A 116 2.13 -16.92 -10.21
C ARG A 116 0.86 -17.20 -11.00
N ASP A 117 0.05 -18.16 -10.57
CA ASP A 117 -1.18 -18.57 -11.22
C ASP A 117 -2.40 -17.76 -10.81
N ASP A 118 -2.31 -17.01 -9.72
CA ASP A 118 -3.33 -16.09 -9.25
C ASP A 118 -3.58 -14.98 -10.29
N PRO A 119 -4.85 -14.75 -10.70
CA PRO A 119 -5.16 -13.78 -11.75
C PRO A 119 -4.84 -12.33 -11.33
N THR A 120 -4.96 -12.00 -10.06
CA THR A 120 -4.64 -10.67 -9.51
C THR A 120 -3.13 -10.44 -9.51
N VAL A 121 -2.35 -11.44 -9.08
CA VAL A 121 -0.87 -11.41 -9.12
C VAL A 121 -0.38 -11.30 -10.57
N LYS A 122 -0.92 -12.10 -11.51
CA LYS A 122 -0.62 -11.99 -12.95
C LYS A 122 -0.84 -10.56 -13.43
N ARG A 123 -1.97 -9.96 -13.07
CA ARG A 123 -2.32 -8.60 -13.49
C ARG A 123 -1.37 -7.57 -12.91
N LEU A 124 -1.16 -7.57 -11.60
CA LEU A 124 -0.24 -6.66 -10.92
C LEU A 124 1.18 -6.77 -11.47
N TYR A 125 1.65 -7.99 -11.72
CA TYR A 125 2.96 -8.25 -12.29
C TYR A 125 3.08 -7.72 -13.72
N GLN A 126 2.08 -7.94 -14.57
CA GLN A 126 2.04 -7.35 -15.92
C GLN A 126 2.16 -5.83 -15.85
N VAL A 127 1.37 -5.20 -14.99
CA VAL A 127 1.39 -3.74 -14.80
C VAL A 127 2.77 -3.26 -14.34
N ALA A 128 3.37 -3.93 -13.35
CA ALA A 128 4.72 -3.62 -12.88
C ALA A 128 5.79 -3.78 -13.98
N ARG A 129 5.69 -4.85 -14.79
CA ARG A 129 6.58 -5.09 -15.94
C ARG A 129 6.47 -3.99 -17.00
N TYR A 130 5.26 -3.54 -17.32
CA TYR A 130 5.04 -2.40 -18.23
C TYR A 130 5.47 -1.06 -17.61
N ALA A 131 5.51 -0.96 -16.28
CA ALA A 131 5.93 0.22 -15.53
C ALA A 131 7.46 0.38 -15.46
N ASN A 132 8.25 -0.68 -15.76
CA ASN A 132 9.72 -0.65 -15.80
C ASN A 132 10.31 0.28 -16.89
N ASN A 133 9.46 0.84 -17.77
CA ASN A 133 9.78 1.96 -18.64
C ASN A 133 9.29 3.30 -18.04
N ARG A 134 10.12 3.89 -17.17
CA ARG A 134 10.22 5.32 -16.78
C ARG A 134 8.94 6.09 -16.36
N GLY A 135 7.93 5.45 -15.78
CA GLY A 135 6.70 6.16 -15.35
C GLY A 135 5.89 5.43 -14.28
N GLN A 136 6.58 4.97 -13.24
CA GLN A 136 6.25 3.77 -12.46
C GLN A 136 4.91 3.79 -11.69
N TYR A 137 4.41 4.94 -11.24
CA TYR A 137 3.19 5.01 -10.39
C TYR A 137 1.91 5.30 -11.17
N ARG A 138 2.00 6.12 -12.22
CA ARG A 138 0.83 6.58 -12.98
C ARG A 138 0.10 5.44 -13.69
N ARG A 139 0.85 4.44 -14.19
CA ARG A 139 0.30 3.30 -14.94
C ARG A 139 -0.35 2.24 -14.05
N ILE A 140 0.17 2.03 -12.83
CA ILE A 140 -0.48 1.16 -11.84
C ILE A 140 -1.84 1.74 -11.47
N LEU A 141 -1.90 3.06 -11.25
CA LEU A 141 -3.14 3.78 -10.99
C LEU A 141 -4.07 3.78 -12.22
N GLU A 142 -3.59 3.99 -13.45
CA GLU A 142 -4.42 3.96 -14.66
C GLU A 142 -5.09 2.59 -14.92
N VAL A 143 -4.43 1.48 -14.59
CA VAL A 143 -4.99 0.13 -14.80
C VAL A 143 -5.99 -0.23 -13.72
N ALA A 144 -5.70 0.13 -12.49
CA ALA A 144 -6.63 -0.04 -11.39
C ALA A 144 -7.80 0.97 -11.48
N ASN A 145 -7.67 2.02 -12.30
CA ASN A 145 -8.77 2.86 -12.76
C ASN A 145 -9.66 2.19 -13.84
N LYS A 146 -9.40 0.95 -14.28
CA LYS A 146 -10.26 0.20 -15.23
C LYS A 146 -11.04 -0.93 -14.58
N ASP A 147 -10.83 -1.15 -13.29
CA ASP A 147 -11.49 -2.17 -12.49
C ASP A 147 -12.38 -1.45 -11.46
N GLU A 148 -13.70 -1.63 -11.52
CA GLU A 148 -14.65 -0.88 -10.68
C GLU A 148 -14.39 -1.05 -9.17
N GLY A 149 -13.78 -2.18 -8.74
CA GLY A 149 -13.43 -2.41 -7.34
C GLY A 149 -12.22 -1.60 -6.88
N LEU A 150 -11.22 -1.43 -7.74
CA LEU A 150 -10.01 -0.64 -7.48
C LEU A 150 -10.13 0.83 -7.86
N GLN A 151 -11.09 1.18 -8.73
CA GLN A 151 -11.45 2.56 -9.04
C GLN A 151 -11.80 3.34 -7.76
N ARG A 152 -12.46 2.71 -6.79
CA ARG A 152 -12.77 3.37 -5.53
C ARG A 152 -11.49 3.71 -4.77
N VAL A 153 -10.59 2.74 -4.61
CA VAL A 153 -9.30 2.93 -3.91
C VAL A 153 -8.44 4.01 -4.58
N ILE A 154 -8.57 4.18 -5.90
CA ILE A 154 -7.80 5.16 -6.69
C ILE A 154 -8.47 6.52 -6.81
N ALA A 155 -9.79 6.60 -6.85
CA ALA A 155 -10.49 7.88 -6.72
C ALA A 155 -10.08 8.55 -5.40
N TYR A 156 -9.96 7.79 -4.31
CA TYR A 156 -9.43 8.28 -3.03
C TYR A 156 -7.93 8.68 -3.05
N ALA A 157 -7.13 8.10 -3.94
CA ALA A 157 -5.69 8.40 -4.06
C ALA A 157 -5.37 9.54 -5.03
N ASN A 158 -6.13 9.66 -6.13
CA ASN A 158 -5.93 10.67 -7.17
C ASN A 158 -6.46 12.06 -6.76
N ASP A 159 -7.48 12.12 -5.90
CA ASP A 159 -7.92 13.38 -5.28
C ASP A 159 -6.94 13.92 -4.21
N GLY A 160 -5.90 13.14 -3.88
CA GLY A 160 -4.89 13.43 -2.84
C GLY A 160 -3.45 13.38 -3.33
N VAL A 161 -3.12 14.13 -4.39
CA VAL A 161 -1.77 14.58 -4.83
C VAL A 161 -0.58 13.66 -4.48
N VAL A 162 -0.12 12.89 -5.47
CA VAL A 162 1.12 12.09 -5.40
C VAL A 162 2.33 12.94 -5.80
N TYR A 163 3.06 13.47 -4.80
CA TYR A 163 4.44 13.93 -5.00
C TYR A 163 5.42 12.75 -4.89
N ASN A 164 6.31 12.66 -5.89
CA ASN A 164 7.56 11.91 -5.86
C ASN A 164 8.67 12.96 -5.97
N GLU A 165 9.33 13.30 -4.86
CA GLU A 165 10.56 14.09 -4.92
C GLU A 165 11.76 13.16 -4.92
N SER A 166 12.73 13.55 -5.76
CA SER A 166 13.91 12.81 -6.19
C SER A 166 14.99 12.70 -5.11
#